data_AF-T0P866-F1
#
_entry.id   AF-T0P866-F1
#
_cell.length_a   1.000
_cell.length_b   1.000
_cell.length_c   1.000
_cell.angle_alpha   90.00
_cell.angle_beta   90.00
_cell.angle_gamma   90.00
#
_symmetry.space_group_name_H-M   'P 1'
#
loop_
_entity.id
_entity.type
_entity.pdbx_description
1 polymer ?
#
loop_
_entity_poly.entity_id
_entity_poly.type
_entity_poly.pdbx_seq_one_letter_code
_entity_poly.pdbx_strand_id
1 'polypeptide(L)' 'MKKVLSCLVFIFIAIGCFYFAFQYDVSAALGTTLTIVGTIALGIGIYRSWRCGIFKDVVDILFHL' A
#
# COMPACT_ATOMS: atom_id res chain seq x y z
N MET A 1 -16.72 -6.75 -1.63
CA MET A 1 -16.10 -5.82 -2.62
C MET A 1 -15.66 -4.47 -2.03
N LYS A 2 -16.51 -3.69 -1.33
CA LYS A 2 -16.11 -2.35 -0.79
C LYS A 2 -14.87 -2.35 0.13
N LYS A 3 -14.67 -3.42 0.92
CA LYS A 3 -13.52 -3.56 1.83
C LYS A 3 -12.19 -3.77 1.07
N VAL A 4 -12.23 -4.55 -0.01
CA VAL A 4 -11.07 -4.81 -0.89
C VAL A 4 -10.67 -3.54 -1.62
N LEU A 5 -11.65 -2.81 -2.16
CA LEU A 5 -11.40 -1.52 -2.82
C LEU A 5 -10.72 -0.54 -1.87
N SER A 6 -11.16 -0.46 -0.61
CA SER A 6 -10.52 0.40 0.37
C SER A 6 -9.08 -0.01 0.68
N CYS A 7 -8.75 -1.30 0.72
CA CYS A 7 -7.37 -1.77 0.92
C CYS A 7 -6.48 -1.40 -0.27
N LEU A 8 -6.98 -1.61 -1.49
CA LEU A 8 -6.26 -1.27 -2.72
C LEU A 8 -5.97 0.23 -2.79
N VAL A 9 -6.91 1.09 -2.40
CA VAL A 9 -6.69 2.54 -2.36
C VAL A 9 -5.50 2.92 -1.48
N PHE A 10 -5.37 2.34 -0.28
CA PHE A 10 -4.22 2.60 0.60
C PHE A 10 -2.89 2.12 -0.01
N ILE A 11 -2.89 0.98 -0.70
CA ILE A 11 -1.69 0.45 -1.38
C ILE A 11 -1.31 1.36 -2.57
N PHE A 12 -2.28 1.81 -3.36
CA PHE A 12 -2.02 2.74 -4.47
C PHE A 12 -1.48 4.09 -4.00
N ILE A 13 -2.01 4.62 -2.90
CA ILE A 13 -1.50 5.85 -2.28
C ILE A 13 -0.04 5.66 -1.85
N ALA A 14 0.28 4.53 -1.21
CA ALA A 14 1.65 4.23 -0.80
C ALA A 14 2.61 4.15 -1.99
N ILE A 15 2.21 3.48 -3.08
CA ILE A 15 3.01 3.40 -4.32
C ILE A 15 3.24 4.79 -4.90
N GLY A 16 2.20 5.64 -4.96
CA GLY A 16 2.34 7.02 -5.41
C GLY A 16 3.33 7.82 -4.55
N CYS A 17 3.21 7.72 -3.22
CA CYS A 17 4.13 8.35 -2.30
C CYS A 17 5.59 7.92 -2.53
N PHE A 18 5.85 6.62 -2.69
CA PHE A 18 7.20 6.13 -2.98
C PHE A 18 7.69 6.56 -4.36
N TYR A 19 6.84 6.52 -5.38
CA TYR A 19 7.19 6.94 -6.73
C TYR A 19 7.69 8.38 -6.74
N PHE A 20 6.98 9.30 -6.08
CA PHE A 20 7.42 10.69 -5.98
C PHE A 20 8.58 10.87 -4.99
N ALA A 21 8.65 10.11 -3.90
CA ALA A 21 9.72 10.23 -2.91
C ALA A 21 11.12 9.98 -3.49
N PHE A 22 11.24 9.11 -4.49
CA PHE A 22 12.51 8.68 -5.08
C PHE A 22 12.77 9.29 -6.47
N GLN A 23 12.06 10.35 -6.87
CA GLN A 23 12.40 11.08 -8.09
C GLN A 23 13.64 11.97 -7.90
N TYR A 24 14.40 12.16 -8.98
CA TYR A 24 15.66 12.90 -8.98
C TYR A 24 15.52 14.38 -8.58
N ASP A 25 14.36 15.00 -8.82
CA ASP A 25 14.13 16.44 -8.58
C ASP A 25 13.46 16.74 -7.23
N VAL A 26 13.27 15.75 -6.36
CA VAL A 26 12.56 15.93 -5.09
C VAL A 26 13.53 16.29 -3.95
N SER A 27 13.19 17.34 -3.21
CA SER A 27 13.99 17.78 -2.07
C SER A 27 14.03 16.71 -0.97
N ALA A 28 15.14 16.62 -0.24
CA ALA A 28 15.32 15.62 0.82
C ALA A 28 14.20 15.69 1.89
N ALA A 29 13.72 16.89 2.22
CA ALA A 29 12.62 17.07 3.18
C ALA A 29 11.29 16.51 2.65
N LEU A 30 11.00 16.72 1.37
CA LEU A 30 9.75 16.27 0.75
C LEU A 30 9.81 14.76 0.46
N GLY A 31 10.95 14.25 0.02
CA GLY A 31 11.19 12.81 -0.18
C GLY A 31 11.08 12.00 1.12
N THR A 32 11.67 12.49 2.22
CA THR A 32 11.53 11.84 3.53
C THR A 32 10.08 11.87 4.04
N THR A 33 9.39 13.00 3.91
CA THR A 33 7.97 13.10 4.28
C THR A 33 7.09 12.13 3.49
N LEU A 34 7.26 12.09 2.16
CA LEU A 34 6.55 11.15 1.29
C LEU A 34 6.85 9.69 1.64
N THR A 35 8.11 9.38 1.98
CA THR A 35 8.49 8.03 2.42
C THR A 35 7.75 7.63 3.69
N ILE A 36 7.73 8.50 4.70
CA ILE A 36 7.03 8.24 5.98
C ILE A 36 5.53 8.02 5.73
N VAL A 37 4.89 8.93 4.98
CA VAL A 37 3.46 8.83 4.65
C VAL A 37 3.17 7.55 3.85
N GLY A 38 4.01 7.22 2.88
CA GLY A 38 3.91 6.00 2.08
C GLY A 38 4.00 4.74 2.93
N THR A 39 4.95 4.68 3.88
CA THR A 39 5.09 3.55 4.81
C THR A 39 3.87 3.39 5.71
N ILE A 40 3.31 4.48 6.23
CA ILE A 40 2.09 4.44 7.06
C ILE A 40 0.89 3.95 6.23
N ALA A 41 0.70 4.48 5.02
CA ALA A 41 -0.39 4.07 4.12
C ALA A 41 -0.27 2.59 3.76
N LEU A 42 0.94 2.10 3.47
CA LEU A 42 1.21 0.69 3.18
C LEU A 42 0.88 -0.19 4.39
N GLY A 43 1.32 0.21 5.58
CA GLY A 43 1.03 -0.51 6.83
C GLY A 43 -0.48 -0.64 7.09
N ILE A 44 -1.25 0.45 6.89
CA ILE A 44 -2.71 0.44 7.00
C ILE A 44 -3.33 -0.49 5.95
N GLY A 45 -2.86 -0.42 4.69
CA GLY A 45 -3.32 -1.26 3.59
C GLY A 45 -3.12 -2.75 3.87
N ILE A 46 -1.93 -3.13 4.34
CA ILE A 46 -1.59 -4.52 4.72
C ILE A 46 -2.42 -4.97 5.92
N TYR A 47 -2.51 -4.17 6.98
CA TYR A 47 -3.28 -4.51 8.18
C TYR A 47 -4.76 -4.74 7.87
N ARG A 48 -5.37 -3.87 7.07
CA ARG A 48 -6.76 -4.05 6.62
C ARG A 48 -6.92 -5.27 5.72
N SER A 49 -5.96 -5.53 4.84
CA SER A 49 -5.97 -6.71 3.97
C SER A 49 -5.95 -8.01 4.77
N TRP A 50 -5.15 -8.05 5.85
CA TRP A 50 -5.13 -9.19 6.77
C TRP A 50 -6.45 -9.33 7.53
N ARG A 51 -6.98 -8.25 8.12
CA ARG A 51 -8.26 -8.27 8.86
C ARG A 51 -9.46 -8.63 7.98
N CYS A 52 -9.41 -8.31 6.68
CA CYS A 52 -10.48 -8.63 5.75
C CYS A 52 -10.38 -10.02 5.14
N GLY A 53 -9.36 -10.82 5.48
CA GLY A 53 -9.18 -12.16 4.92
C GLY A 53 -8.68 -12.19 3.48
N ILE A 54 -8.32 -11.04 2.89
CA ILE A 54 -7.86 -10.96 1.48
C ILE A 54 -6.61 -11.79 1.27
N PHE A 55 -5.69 -11.82 2.24
CA PHE A 55 -4.51 -12.68 2.16
C PHE A 55 -4.88 -14.16 2.12
N LYS A 56 -5.93 -14.59 2.85
CA LYS A 56 -6.43 -15.96 2.75
C LYS A 56 -7.03 -16.22 1.38
N ASP A 57 -7.88 -15.33 0.87
CA ASP A 57 -8.49 -15.48 -0.45
C ASP A 57 -7.43 -15.55 -1.57
N VAL A 58 -6.38 -14.71 -1.50
CA VAL A 58 -5.29 -14.71 -2.49
C VAL A 58 -4.46 -15.98 -2.40
N VAL A 59 -4.11 -16.43 -1.19
CA VAL A 59 -3.36 -17.69 -0.99
C VAL A 59 -4.19 -18.88 -1.45
N ASP A 60 -5.48 -18.89 -1.15
CA ASP A 60 -6.40 -19.95 -1.57
C ASP A 60 -6.46 -20.03 -3.10
N ILE A 61 -6.63 -18.90 -3.79
CA ILE A 61 -6.55 -18.83 -5.27
C ILE A 61 -5.20 -19.32 -5.79
N LEU A 62 -4.09 -18.97 -5.13
CA LEU A 62 -2.74 -19.34 -5.59
C LEU A 62 -2.45 -20.85 -5.42
N PHE A 63 -3.04 -21.50 -4.42
CA PHE A 63 -2.84 -22.92 -4.12
C PHE A 63 -3.94 -23.84 -4.70
N HIS A 64 -5.08 -23.28 -5.12
CA HIS A 64 -6.17 -24.01 -5.80
C HIS A 64 -6.20 -23.81 -7.33
N LEU A 65 -5.19 -23.17 -7.92
CA LEU A 65 -4.94 -23.13 -9.37
C LEU A 65 -3.88 -24.17 -9.76
#